data_AF-A0A850LIA6-F1
#
_entry.id   AF-A0A850LIA6-F1
#
_cell.length_a   1.000
_cell.length_b   1.000
_cell.length_c   1.000
_cell.angle_alpha   90.00
_cell.angle_beta   90.00
_cell.angle_gamma   90.00
#
_symmetry.space_group_name_H-M   'P 1'
#
loop_
_entity.id
_entity.type
_entity.pdbx_description
1 polymer ?
#
loop_
_entity_poly.entity_id
_entity_poly.type
_entity_poly.pdbx_seq_one_letter_code
_entity_poly.pdbx_strand_id
1 'polypeptide(L)'
;MDILPLLAPFALALSLFSALLLGGYLALNLWRPALALWPSASGWRHHLAFGLFRLFCGATIVFALSEAAVNGWGHWLRFALGVPVMLAAFAITLWGYRFLGLDNTYCNSGGLVTGGIYAWSRNPQYVTSVMATLGLAIAAGSVLTALLAGLLFLLYFLFILNEERWLLAGYGAAFRDYMRATPRFVDTRSLMRMRAALLG
;
A
#
# COMPACT_ATOMS: atom_id res chain seq x y z
N MET A 1 10.14 35.15 -2.32
CA MET A 1 10.22 34.19 -3.45
C MET A 1 9.20 33.12 -3.18
N ASP A 2 8.23 32.93 -4.07
CA ASP A 2 7.25 31.85 -3.93
C ASP A 2 7.96 30.51 -4.18
N ILE A 3 8.09 29.71 -3.11
CA ILE A 3 8.79 28.42 -3.16
C ILE A 3 7.91 27.32 -3.79
N LEU A 4 6.60 27.54 -3.85
CA LEU A 4 5.60 26.57 -4.30
C LEU A 4 5.83 26.04 -5.72
N PRO A 5 6.18 26.86 -6.74
CA PRO A 5 6.44 26.38 -8.09
C PRO A 5 7.70 25.52 -8.20
N LEU A 6 8.66 25.66 -7.28
CA LEU A 6 9.86 24.83 -7.22
C LEU A 6 9.61 23.53 -6.45
N LEU A 7 8.70 23.57 -5.47
CA LEU A 7 8.40 22.45 -4.60
C LEU A 7 7.75 21.28 -5.33
N ALA A 8 6.79 21.54 -6.23
CA ALA A 8 6.10 20.51 -6.99
C ALA A 8 7.05 19.63 -7.85
N PRO A 9 7.86 20.18 -8.78
CA PRO A 9 8.76 19.35 -9.59
C PRO A 9 9.83 18.64 -8.74
N PHE A 10 10.31 19.27 -7.67
CA PHE A 10 11.26 18.63 -6.75
C PHE A 10 10.63 17.42 -6.02
N ALA A 11 9.42 17.59 -5.47
CA ALA A 11 8.70 16.51 -4.79
C ALA A 11 8.35 15.36 -5.75
N LEU A 12 7.97 15.68 -6.99
CA LEU A 12 7.75 14.68 -8.03
C LEU A 12 9.03 13.90 -8.33
N ALA A 13 10.16 14.58 -8.57
CA ALA A 13 11.45 13.93 -8.82
C ALA A 13 11.87 13.03 -7.65
N LEU A 14 11.69 13.50 -6.42
CA LEU A 14 12.01 12.75 -5.20
C LEU A 14 11.13 11.49 -5.06
N SER A 15 9.84 11.59 -5.39
CA SER A 15 8.94 10.44 -5.42
C SER A 15 9.39 9.41 -6.47
N LEU A 16 9.66 9.82 -7.71
CA LEU A 16 10.08 8.91 -8.78
C LEU A 16 11.42 8.25 -8.49
N PHE A 17 12.38 9.01 -7.95
CA PHE A 17 13.68 8.50 -7.58
C PHE A 17 13.60 7.46 -6.45
N SER A 18 12.88 7.77 -5.37
CA SER A 18 12.67 6.82 -4.27
C SER A 18 11.91 5.56 -4.69
N ALA A 19 10.91 5.70 -5.57
CA ALA A 19 10.20 4.58 -6.16
C ALA A 19 11.13 3.71 -7.03
N LEU A 20 12.00 4.31 -7.85
CA LEU A 20 12.95 3.57 -8.67
C LEU A 20 13.92 2.77 -7.80
N LEU A 21 14.48 3.39 -6.76
CA LEU A 21 15.38 2.73 -5.82
C LEU A 21 14.68 1.58 -5.09
N LEU A 22 13.47 1.81 -4.58
CA LEU A 22 12.71 0.78 -3.86
C LEU A 22 12.28 -0.36 -4.79
N GLY A 23 11.78 -0.04 -5.98
CA GLY A 23 11.40 -1.01 -6.99
C GLY A 23 12.58 -1.87 -7.41
N GLY A 24 13.73 -1.25 -7.68
CA GLY A 24 14.99 -1.94 -7.96
C GLY A 24 15.44 -2.84 -6.79
N TYR A 25 15.36 -2.35 -5.56
CA TYR A 25 15.68 -3.11 -4.35
C TYR A 25 14.80 -4.38 -4.20
N LEU A 26 13.48 -4.23 -4.36
CA LEU A 26 12.52 -5.33 -4.25
C LEU A 26 12.62 -6.31 -5.42
N ALA A 27 12.82 -5.81 -6.64
CA ALA A 27 12.99 -6.64 -7.83
C ALA A 27 14.30 -7.44 -7.76
N LEU A 28 15.40 -6.83 -7.31
CA LEU A 28 16.67 -7.50 -7.09
C LEU A 28 16.52 -8.63 -6.06
N ASN A 29 15.80 -8.39 -4.96
CA ASN A 29 15.51 -9.44 -3.98
C ASN A 29 14.63 -10.57 -4.54
N LEU A 30 13.70 -10.21 -5.42
CA LEU A 30 12.85 -11.20 -6.08
C LEU A 30 13.69 -12.09 -7.00
N TRP A 31 14.61 -11.48 -7.77
CA TRP A 31 15.51 -12.17 -8.70
C TRP A 31 16.65 -12.94 -8.01
N ARG A 32 17.17 -12.41 -6.89
CA ARG A 32 18.24 -13.03 -6.08
C ARG A 32 17.80 -13.18 -4.62
N PRO A 33 16.99 -14.23 -4.31
CA PRO A 33 16.41 -14.43 -2.99
C PRO A 33 17.46 -14.58 -1.88
N ALA A 34 18.65 -15.09 -2.22
CA ALA A 34 19.76 -15.30 -1.29
C ALA A 34 20.26 -14.00 -0.62
N LEU A 35 19.95 -12.83 -1.20
CA LEU A 35 20.31 -11.55 -0.60
C LEU A 35 19.48 -11.25 0.66
N ALA A 36 18.30 -11.85 0.81
CA ALA A 36 17.38 -11.67 1.94
C ALA A 36 17.19 -10.19 2.32
N LEU A 37 17.02 -9.33 1.32
CA LEU A 37 16.80 -7.90 1.47
C LEU A 37 15.41 -7.64 2.06
N TRP A 38 14.39 -8.35 1.56
CA TRP A 38 13.01 -8.27 2.04
C TRP A 38 12.32 -9.65 2.03
N PRO A 39 11.43 -9.98 2.99
CA PRO A 39 11.10 -9.25 4.22
C PRO A 39 12.24 -9.24 5.24
N SER A 40 12.28 -8.22 6.09
CA SER A 40 13.26 -8.11 7.18
C SER A 40 12.58 -7.54 8.43
N ALA A 41 12.71 -8.25 9.56
CA ALA A 41 12.06 -7.88 10.82
C ALA A 41 12.66 -6.61 11.44
N SER A 42 13.97 -6.39 11.30
CA SER A 42 14.70 -5.27 11.89
C SER A 42 16.04 -5.03 11.19
N GLY A 43 16.72 -3.93 11.53
CA GLY A 43 18.03 -3.58 11.00
C GLY A 43 17.99 -2.74 9.72
N TRP A 44 19.17 -2.52 9.12
CA TRP A 44 19.31 -1.53 8.05
C TRP A 44 18.48 -1.85 6.80
N ARG A 45 18.25 -3.12 6.49
CA ARG A 45 17.43 -3.58 5.34
C ARG A 45 15.98 -3.15 5.50
N HIS A 46 15.42 -3.41 6.68
CA HIS A 46 14.09 -2.98 7.08
C HIS A 46 13.97 -1.45 7.01
N HIS A 47 14.91 -0.73 7.64
CA HIS A 47 14.89 0.74 7.65
C HIS A 47 15.05 1.35 6.26
N LEU A 48 15.86 0.74 5.38
CA LEU A 48 16.04 1.19 4.02
C LEU A 48 14.76 1.03 3.20
N ALA A 49 14.14 -0.17 3.21
CA ALA A 49 12.91 -0.43 2.46
C ALA A 49 11.78 0.48 2.92
N PHE A 50 11.52 0.56 4.24
CA PHE A 50 10.50 1.44 4.79
C PHE A 50 10.85 2.92 4.66
N GLY A 51 12.13 3.28 4.73
CA GLY A 51 12.61 4.66 4.54
C GLY A 51 12.33 5.15 3.12
N LEU A 52 12.73 4.39 2.11
CA LEU A 52 12.43 4.68 0.71
C LEU A 52 10.93 4.73 0.45
N PHE A 53 10.17 3.78 1.02
CA PHE A 53 8.71 3.76 0.91
C PHE A 53 8.04 5.00 1.52
N ARG A 54 8.44 5.40 2.73
CA ARG A 54 7.91 6.60 3.40
C ARG A 54 8.31 7.87 2.66
N LEU A 55 9.53 7.92 2.13
CA LEU A 55 10.00 9.02 1.30
C LEU A 55 9.15 9.17 0.04
N PHE A 56 8.86 8.05 -0.64
CA PHE A 56 7.97 8.02 -1.80
C PHE A 56 6.57 8.55 -1.45
N CYS A 57 5.95 8.04 -0.38
CA CYS A 57 4.61 8.44 0.02
C CYS A 57 4.55 9.91 0.46
N GLY A 58 5.51 10.35 1.28
CA GLY A 58 5.60 11.72 1.75
C GLY A 58 5.83 12.70 0.61
N ALA A 59 6.75 12.39 -0.31
CA ALA A 59 7.01 13.20 -1.49
C ALA A 59 5.79 13.27 -2.42
N THR A 60 5.04 12.18 -2.58
CA THR A 60 3.78 12.15 -3.35
C THR A 60 2.72 13.08 -2.75
N ILE A 61 2.58 13.10 -1.41
CA ILE A 61 1.64 14.00 -0.73
C ILE A 61 2.06 15.45 -0.93
N VAL A 62 3.35 15.76 -0.71
CA VAL A 62 3.88 17.12 -0.91
C VAL A 62 3.68 17.57 -2.36
N PHE A 63 3.93 16.69 -3.32
CA PHE A 63 3.69 16.95 -4.74
C PHE A 63 2.23 17.28 -5.00
N ALA A 64 1.29 16.41 -4.58
CA ALA A 64 -0.14 16.60 -4.82
C ALA A 64 -0.66 17.92 -4.24
N LEU A 65 -0.25 18.27 -3.02
CA LEU A 65 -0.65 19.52 -2.37
C LEU A 65 -0.03 20.75 -3.05
N SER A 66 1.24 20.66 -3.43
CA SER A 66 1.94 21.77 -4.12
C SER A 66 1.37 22.00 -5.51
N GLU A 67 1.07 20.94 -6.24
CA GLU A 67 0.46 21.00 -7.57
C GLU A 67 -0.96 21.60 -7.49
N ALA A 68 -1.76 21.19 -6.52
CA ALA A 68 -3.08 21.78 -6.28
C ALA A 68 -2.99 23.27 -5.89
N ALA A 69 -1.98 23.65 -5.10
CA ALA A 69 -1.75 25.04 -4.73
C ALA A 69 -1.33 25.91 -5.93
N VAL A 70 -0.48 25.39 -6.82
CA VAL A 70 0.00 26.10 -8.02
C VAL A 70 -1.08 26.21 -9.09
N ASN A 71 -1.83 25.13 -9.34
CA ASN A 71 -2.87 25.09 -10.38
C ASN A 71 -4.25 25.59 -9.90
N GLY A 72 -4.37 25.90 -8.61
CA GLY A 72 -5.63 26.23 -7.95
C GLY A 72 -6.42 25.00 -7.53
N TRP A 73 -7.08 25.11 -6.37
CA TRP A 73 -7.84 24.04 -5.72
C TRP A 73 -9.03 23.52 -6.55
N GLY A 74 -9.47 24.29 -7.54
CA GLY A 74 -10.54 23.91 -8.47
C GLY A 74 -11.92 23.82 -7.79
N HIS A 75 -12.81 23.03 -8.40
CA HIS A 75 -14.19 22.93 -7.96
C HIS A 75 -14.34 22.05 -6.71
N TRP A 76 -15.24 22.43 -5.79
CA TRP A 76 -15.45 21.77 -4.49
C TRP A 76 -15.79 20.27 -4.60
N LEU A 77 -16.37 19.86 -5.73
CA LEU A 77 -16.67 18.44 -6.03
C LEU A 77 -15.45 17.54 -5.95
N ARG A 78 -14.24 18.05 -6.25
CA ARG A 78 -12.99 17.28 -6.11
C ARG A 78 -12.80 16.82 -4.67
N PHE A 79 -13.06 17.69 -3.70
CA PHE A 79 -12.95 17.36 -2.28
C PHE A 79 -14.12 16.49 -1.83
N ALA A 80 -15.34 16.80 -2.27
CA ALA A 80 -16.52 16.01 -1.94
C ALA A 80 -16.44 14.56 -2.47
N LEU A 81 -15.62 14.28 -3.49
CA LEU A 81 -15.36 12.93 -3.97
C LEU A 81 -14.07 12.34 -3.35
N GLY A 82 -12.97 13.08 -3.40
CA GLY A 82 -11.66 12.59 -2.97
C GLY A 82 -11.53 12.38 -1.47
N VAL A 83 -12.04 13.31 -0.65
CA VAL A 83 -11.93 13.23 0.81
C VAL A 83 -12.70 12.02 1.38
N PRO A 84 -13.96 11.75 0.99
CA PRO A 84 -14.65 10.54 1.44
C PRO A 84 -13.93 9.25 1.07
N VAL A 85 -13.33 9.17 -0.12
CA VAL A 85 -12.52 8.01 -0.53
C VAL A 85 -11.31 7.83 0.39
N MET A 86 -10.59 8.92 0.70
CA MET A 86 -9.47 8.88 1.64
C MET A 86 -9.92 8.44 3.04
N LEU A 87 -11.00 9.04 3.56
CA LEU A 87 -11.53 8.72 4.89
C LEU A 87 -11.99 7.27 4.99
N ALA A 88 -12.69 6.75 3.97
CA ALA A 88 -13.08 5.34 3.91
C ALA A 88 -11.85 4.42 3.89
N ALA A 89 -10.84 4.74 3.09
CA ALA A 89 -9.59 3.96 3.05
C ALA A 89 -8.86 3.95 4.40
N PHE A 90 -8.78 5.10 5.10
CA PHE A 90 -8.21 5.19 6.44
C PHE A 90 -9.03 4.39 7.46
N ALA A 91 -10.36 4.49 7.43
CA ALA A 91 -11.24 3.74 8.33
C ALA A 91 -11.06 2.22 8.17
N ILE A 92 -11.01 1.73 6.92
CA ILE A 92 -10.77 0.31 6.63
C ILE A 92 -9.37 -0.12 7.12
N THR A 93 -8.37 0.73 6.95
CA THR A 93 -6.99 0.47 7.42
C THR A 93 -6.93 0.38 8.95
N LEU A 94 -7.54 1.33 9.66
CA LEU A 94 -7.61 1.35 11.13
C LEU A 94 -8.40 0.15 11.67
N TRP A 95 -9.48 -0.23 10.99
CA TRP A 95 -10.23 -1.44 11.32
C TRP A 95 -9.37 -2.70 11.14
N GLY A 96 -8.57 -2.76 10.08
CA GLY A 96 -7.60 -3.83 9.87
C GLY A 96 -6.55 -3.92 10.98
N TYR A 97 -6.02 -2.79 11.46
CA TYR A 97 -5.09 -2.76 12.59
C TYR A 97 -5.71 -3.24 13.91
N ARG A 98 -6.99 -2.93 14.17
CA ARG A 98 -7.69 -3.47 15.34
C ARG A 98 -7.82 -4.99 15.32
N PHE A 99 -7.85 -5.60 14.14
CA PHE A 99 -7.96 -7.05 13.98
C PHE A 99 -6.60 -7.79 14.03
N LEU A 100 -5.50 -7.10 13.75
CA LEU A 100 -4.15 -7.68 13.85
C LEU A 100 -3.76 -7.99 15.30
N GLY A 101 -4.16 -7.13 16.26
CA GLY A 101 -3.87 -7.30 17.69
C GLY A 101 -2.37 -7.26 18.02
N LEU A 102 -2.01 -6.82 19.23
CA LEU A 102 -0.62 -6.61 19.67
C LEU A 102 0.21 -7.91 19.80
N ASP A 103 -0.40 -9.09 19.62
CA ASP A 103 0.20 -10.39 19.97
C ASP A 103 0.61 -11.28 18.79
N ASN A 104 0.30 -10.93 17.54
CA ASN A 104 0.56 -11.81 16.37
C ASN A 104 1.84 -11.47 15.61
N THR A 105 2.91 -11.16 16.35
CA THR A 105 4.22 -10.90 15.74
C THR A 105 5.08 -12.15 15.87
N TYR A 106 5.32 -12.80 14.73
CA TYR A 106 6.31 -13.86 14.48
C TYR A 106 5.90 -15.31 14.84
N CYS A 107 5.63 -16.08 13.78
CA CYS A 107 5.96 -17.51 13.62
C CYS A 107 5.83 -18.39 14.87
N ASN A 108 4.66 -18.41 15.49
CA ASN A 108 4.16 -19.62 16.14
C ASN A 108 3.21 -20.31 15.16
N SER A 109 3.09 -21.64 15.22
CA SER A 109 2.25 -22.43 14.32
C SER A 109 0.77 -22.02 14.27
N GLY A 110 0.31 -21.11 15.15
CA GLY A 110 -1.01 -20.45 15.13
C GLY A 110 -1.02 -18.94 14.77
N GLY A 111 0.09 -18.35 14.33
CA GLY A 111 0.24 -16.89 14.11
C GLY A 111 -0.13 -16.36 12.70
N LEU A 112 -0.58 -17.21 11.78
CA LEU A 112 -1.06 -16.77 10.47
C LEU A 112 -2.46 -16.16 10.59
N VAL A 113 -2.54 -14.84 10.52
CA VAL A 113 -3.82 -14.11 10.59
C VAL A 113 -4.57 -14.23 9.26
N THR A 114 -5.71 -14.94 9.29
CA THR A 114 -6.58 -15.16 8.11
C THR A 114 -8.02 -14.65 8.31
N GLY A 115 -8.35 -14.20 9.54
CA GLY A 115 -9.68 -13.74 9.93
C GLY A 115 -9.89 -12.23 9.77
N GLY A 116 -11.12 -11.77 10.03
CA GLY A 116 -11.49 -10.36 9.92
C GLY A 116 -11.22 -9.80 8.52
N ILE A 117 -10.53 -8.65 8.46
CA ILE A 117 -10.23 -8.01 7.17
C ILE A 117 -9.40 -8.90 6.22
N TYR A 118 -8.60 -9.79 6.81
CA TYR A 118 -7.74 -10.72 6.09
C TYR A 118 -8.52 -11.86 5.43
N ALA A 119 -9.80 -12.05 5.76
CA ALA A 119 -10.65 -13.01 5.06
C ALA A 119 -11.10 -12.52 3.68
N TRP A 120 -11.14 -11.20 3.44
CA TRP A 120 -11.53 -10.61 2.16
C TRP A 120 -10.34 -10.32 1.25
N SER A 121 -9.17 -10.05 1.82
CA SER A 121 -7.93 -9.75 1.11
C SER A 121 -6.75 -10.25 1.90
N ARG A 122 -5.73 -10.84 1.26
CA ARG A 122 -4.48 -11.15 1.96
C ARG A 122 -3.66 -9.91 2.28
N ASN A 123 -3.88 -8.80 1.55
CA ASN A 123 -3.12 -7.57 1.67
C ASN A 123 -4.04 -6.33 1.69
N PRO A 124 -5.00 -6.24 2.64
CA PRO A 124 -6.02 -5.19 2.62
C PRO A 124 -5.42 -3.79 2.81
N GLN A 125 -4.35 -3.67 3.60
CA GLN A 125 -3.65 -2.41 3.84
C GLN A 125 -3.05 -1.81 2.55
N TYR A 126 -2.57 -2.67 1.64
CA TYR A 126 -2.02 -2.20 0.36
C TYR A 126 -3.13 -1.73 -0.57
N VAL A 127 -4.28 -2.41 -0.56
CA VAL A 127 -5.48 -1.99 -1.32
C VAL A 127 -5.95 -0.62 -0.83
N THR A 128 -6.13 -0.46 0.47
CA THR A 128 -6.62 0.80 1.05
C THR A 128 -5.63 1.93 0.87
N SER A 129 -4.32 1.69 0.99
CA SER A 129 -3.30 2.71 0.76
C SER A 129 -3.34 3.25 -0.67
N VAL A 130 -3.46 2.38 -1.69
CA VAL A 130 -3.64 2.80 -3.09
C VAL A 130 -4.94 3.59 -3.27
N MET A 131 -6.05 3.13 -2.66
CA MET A 131 -7.31 3.87 -2.67
C MET A 131 -7.19 5.26 -2.04
N ALA A 132 -6.47 5.39 -0.93
CA ALA A 132 -6.22 6.68 -0.28
C ALA A 132 -5.41 7.62 -1.20
N THR A 133 -4.39 7.12 -1.90
CA THR A 133 -3.64 7.91 -2.87
C THR A 133 -4.48 8.32 -4.08
N LEU A 134 -5.40 7.46 -4.54
CA LEU A 134 -6.37 7.83 -5.57
C LEU A 134 -7.35 8.93 -5.09
N GLY A 135 -7.83 8.83 -3.85
CA GLY A 135 -8.64 9.89 -3.24
C GLY A 135 -7.90 11.22 -3.16
N LEU A 136 -6.59 11.17 -2.81
CA LEU A 136 -5.71 12.34 -2.85
C LEU A 136 -5.56 12.90 -4.26
N ALA A 137 -5.39 12.06 -5.28
CA ALA A 137 -5.31 12.48 -6.68
C ALA A 137 -6.59 13.20 -7.14
N ILE A 138 -7.76 12.67 -6.76
CA ILE A 138 -9.06 13.29 -7.05
C ILE A 138 -9.17 14.66 -6.35
N ALA A 139 -8.84 14.73 -5.06
CA ALA A 139 -8.90 15.98 -4.29
C ALA A 139 -7.93 17.04 -4.83
N ALA A 140 -6.72 16.65 -5.21
CA ALA A 140 -5.73 17.52 -5.84
C ALA A 140 -6.07 17.88 -7.29
N GLY A 141 -6.96 17.12 -7.95
CA GLY A 141 -7.23 17.26 -9.38
C GLY A 141 -6.03 16.90 -10.26
N SER A 142 -5.20 15.94 -9.81
CA SER A 142 -3.89 15.64 -10.40
C SER A 142 -3.86 14.26 -11.07
N VAL A 143 -3.66 14.25 -12.40
CA VAL A 143 -3.40 13.03 -13.16
C VAL A 143 -2.05 12.43 -12.77
N LEU A 144 -1.04 13.26 -12.50
CA LEU A 144 0.28 12.78 -12.10
C LEU A 144 0.24 12.06 -10.75
N THR A 145 -0.54 12.55 -9.79
CA THR A 145 -0.76 11.88 -8.50
C THR A 145 -1.52 10.56 -8.69
N ALA A 146 -2.45 10.48 -9.65
CA ALA A 146 -3.10 9.21 -10.00
C ALA A 146 -2.11 8.20 -10.61
N LEU A 147 -1.16 8.66 -11.44
CA LEU A 147 -0.08 7.80 -11.95
C LEU A 147 0.86 7.35 -10.82
N LEU A 148 1.16 8.22 -9.85
CA LEU A 148 1.92 7.85 -8.65
C LEU A 148 1.17 6.82 -7.79
N ALA A 149 -0.17 6.86 -7.73
CA ALA A 149 -0.96 5.79 -7.11
C ALA A 149 -0.83 4.46 -7.86
N GLY A 150 -0.76 4.49 -9.20
CA GLY A 150 -0.44 3.31 -10.01
C GLY A 150 0.96 2.77 -9.74
N LEU A 151 1.96 3.65 -9.58
CA LEU A 151 3.32 3.28 -9.20
C LEU A 151 3.38 2.69 -7.79
N LEU A 152 2.64 3.25 -6.83
CA LEU A 152 2.47 2.70 -5.48
C LEU A 152 1.92 1.27 -5.53
N PHE A 153 0.90 1.02 -6.37
CA PHE A 153 0.37 -0.32 -6.57
C PHE A 153 1.43 -1.29 -7.08
N LEU A 154 2.28 -0.88 -8.04
CA LEU A 154 3.39 -1.71 -8.52
C LEU A 154 4.42 -2.02 -7.42
N LEU A 155 4.78 -1.03 -6.61
CA LEU A 155 5.67 -1.22 -5.46
C LEU A 155 5.09 -2.21 -4.46
N TYR A 156 3.81 -2.08 -4.11
CA TYR A 156 3.12 -3.04 -3.25
C TYR A 156 3.05 -4.42 -3.88
N PHE A 157 2.81 -4.52 -5.19
CA PHE A 157 2.85 -5.81 -5.87
C PHE A 157 4.21 -6.51 -5.69
N LEU A 158 5.31 -5.77 -5.80
CA LEU A 158 6.65 -6.30 -5.54
C LEU A 158 6.87 -6.69 -4.07
N PHE A 159 6.40 -5.87 -3.11
CA PHE A 159 6.41 -6.23 -1.68
C PHE A 159 5.71 -7.57 -1.46
N ILE A 160 4.47 -7.69 -1.95
CA ILE A 160 3.63 -8.89 -1.80
C ILE A 160 4.30 -10.12 -2.40
N LEU A 161 4.91 -10.03 -3.59
CA LEU A 161 5.57 -11.20 -4.20
C LEU A 161 6.73 -11.72 -3.33
N ASN A 162 7.50 -10.81 -2.73
CA ASN A 162 8.56 -11.18 -1.81
C ASN A 162 8.01 -11.75 -0.49
N GLU A 163 6.95 -11.13 0.06
CA GLU A 163 6.29 -11.55 1.29
C GLU A 163 5.59 -12.90 1.16
N GLU A 164 4.81 -13.11 0.10
CA GLU A 164 4.12 -14.38 -0.15
C GLU A 164 5.12 -15.53 -0.31
N ARG A 165 6.26 -15.29 -0.97
CA ARG A 165 7.35 -16.29 -1.06
C ARG A 165 7.91 -16.65 0.32
N TRP A 166 8.14 -15.64 1.16
CA TRP A 166 8.65 -15.85 2.52
C TRP A 166 7.62 -16.53 3.43
N LEU A 167 6.35 -16.10 3.38
CA LEU A 167 5.24 -16.70 4.12
C LEU A 167 4.98 -18.15 3.69
N LEU A 168 5.08 -18.44 2.39
CA LEU A 168 4.96 -19.79 1.88
C LEU A 168 6.09 -20.70 2.39
N ALA A 169 7.32 -20.19 2.46
CA ALA A 169 8.44 -20.92 3.03
C ALA A 169 8.29 -21.16 4.55
N GLY A 170 7.72 -20.20 5.28
CA GLY A 170 7.53 -20.30 6.73
C GLY A 170 6.32 -21.15 7.16
N TYR A 171 5.14 -20.89 6.57
CA TYR A 171 3.87 -21.51 6.97
C TYR A 171 3.45 -22.69 6.07
N GLY A 172 4.11 -22.91 4.93
CA GLY A 172 3.90 -24.09 4.08
C GLY A 172 2.45 -24.30 3.65
N ALA A 173 1.88 -25.46 4.01
CA ALA A 173 0.53 -25.86 3.61
C ALA A 173 -0.56 -24.88 4.09
N ALA A 174 -0.47 -24.39 5.33
CA ALA A 174 -1.45 -23.47 5.90
C ALA A 174 -1.56 -22.17 5.07
N PHE A 175 -0.43 -21.64 4.60
CA PHE A 175 -0.46 -20.47 3.72
C PHE A 175 -1.01 -20.81 2.34
N ARG A 176 -0.69 -21.97 1.76
CA ARG A 176 -1.30 -22.40 0.48
C ARG A 176 -2.82 -22.50 0.56
N ASP A 177 -3.35 -23.05 1.64
CA ASP A 177 -4.79 -23.10 1.88
C ASP A 177 -5.40 -21.69 1.93
N TYR A 178 -4.74 -20.78 2.64
CA TYR A 178 -5.15 -19.39 2.70
C TYR A 178 -5.10 -18.69 1.32
N MET A 179 -4.07 -18.95 0.50
CA MET A 179 -3.99 -18.41 -0.87
C MET A 179 -5.14 -18.87 -1.77
N ARG A 180 -5.61 -20.11 -1.58
CA ARG A 180 -6.77 -20.66 -2.30
C ARG A 180 -8.07 -20.00 -1.84
N ALA A 181 -8.24 -19.84 -0.53
CA ALA A 181 -9.46 -19.31 0.07
C ALA A 181 -9.62 -17.79 -0.03
N THR A 182 -8.51 -17.05 -0.15
CA THR A 182 -8.48 -15.58 -0.07
C THR A 182 -7.62 -14.97 -1.19
N PRO A 183 -8.13 -13.97 -1.93
CA PRO A 183 -7.37 -13.32 -2.99
C PRO A 183 -6.23 -12.45 -2.48
N ARG A 184 -5.27 -12.17 -3.37
CA ARG A 184 -4.14 -11.29 -3.08
C ARG A 184 -4.60 -9.86 -2.75
N PHE A 185 -5.53 -9.33 -3.54
CA PHE A 185 -6.11 -7.99 -3.40
C PHE A 185 -7.61 -8.10 -3.12
N VAL A 186 -8.46 -7.96 -4.14
CA VAL A 186 -9.91 -8.17 -4.05
C VAL A 186 -10.34 -8.84 -5.34
N ASP A 187 -11.17 -9.88 -5.26
CA ASP A 187 -11.78 -10.53 -6.43
C ASP A 187 -13.19 -11.04 -6.11
N THR A 188 -13.73 -11.90 -6.98
CA THR A 188 -15.05 -12.50 -6.80
C THR A 188 -15.21 -13.25 -5.47
N ARG A 189 -14.15 -13.83 -4.90
CA ARG A 189 -14.18 -14.50 -3.59
C ARG A 189 -14.44 -13.50 -2.46
N SER A 190 -13.85 -12.30 -2.55
CA SER A 190 -14.12 -11.22 -1.59
C SER A 190 -15.60 -10.81 -1.64
N LEU A 191 -16.15 -10.67 -2.85
CA LEU A 191 -17.56 -10.31 -3.06
C LEU A 191 -18.52 -11.39 -2.55
N MET A 192 -18.22 -12.66 -2.81
CA MET A 192 -19.02 -13.78 -2.30
C MET A 192 -19.06 -13.81 -0.77
N ARG A 193 -17.92 -13.58 -0.11
CA ARG A 193 -17.85 -13.49 1.35
C ARG A 193 -18.63 -12.30 1.89
N MET A 194 -18.52 -11.12 1.26
CA MET A 194 -19.28 -9.94 1.65
C MET A 194 -20.79 -10.19 1.53
N ARG A 195 -21.23 -10.80 0.42
CA ARG A 195 -22.63 -11.18 0.22
C ARG A 195 -23.12 -12.13 1.31
N ALA A 196 -22.34 -13.16 1.62
CA ALA A 196 -22.70 -14.13 2.67
C ALA A 196 -22.83 -13.46 4.05
N ALA A 197 -21.97 -12.49 4.37
CA ALA A 197 -22.01 -11.75 5.63
C ALA A 197 -23.18 -10.77 5.76
N LEU A 198 -23.78 -10.33 4.65
CA LEU A 198 -24.94 -9.42 4.64
C LEU A 198 -26.29 -10.14 4.63
N LEU A 199 -26.31 -11.40 4.15
CA LEU A 199 -27.53 -12.19 3.97
C LEU A 199 -27.74 -13.27 5.05
N GLY A 200 -26.74 -13.49 5.91
CA GLY A 200 -26.83 -14.38 7.08
C GLY A 200 -26.99 -13.57 8.36
#